data_AF-A0A963TJE5-F1
#
_entry.id   AF-A0A963TJE5-F1
#
_cell.length_a   1.000
_cell.length_b   1.000
_cell.length_c   1.000
_cell.angle_alpha   90.00
_cell.angle_beta   90.00
_cell.angle_gamma   90.00
#
_symmetry.space_group_name_H-M   'P 1'
#
loop_
_entity.id
_entity.type
_entity.pdbx_description
1 polymer ?
#
loop_
_entity_poly.entity_id
_entity_poly.type
_entity_poly.pdbx_seq_one_letter_code
_entity_poly.pdbx_strand_id
1 'polypeptide(L)' 'MGFGLRWGQMGLFETYRIAGGEAGMKHFLAQFGPCLTWPWTKLMDVPEFNDELVDLIAGQSDAQSGKYSIR' A
#
# COMPACT_ATOMS: atom_id res chain seq x y z
N MET A 1 3.34 10.96 18.57
CA MET A 1 3.33 10.78 17.10
C MET A 1 2.13 9.90 16.77
N GLY A 2 1.08 10.49 16.21
CA GLY A 2 -0.17 9.79 15.88
C GLY A 2 -0.33 9.61 14.38
N PHE A 3 -1.41 8.95 13.96
CA PHE A 3 -1.81 8.88 12.56
C PHE A 3 -2.06 10.32 12.06
N GLY A 4 -1.13 10.86 11.26
CA GLY A 4 -1.15 12.25 10.82
C GLY A 4 -2.41 12.60 10.02
N LEU A 5 -2.65 13.89 9.79
CA LEU A 5 -3.89 14.39 9.18
C LEU A 5 -4.26 13.69 7.86
N ARG A 6 -3.27 13.33 7.04
CA ARG A 6 -3.45 12.58 5.78
C ARG A 6 -4.17 11.25 5.98
N TRP A 7 -3.85 10.51 7.05
CA TRP A 7 -4.50 9.23 7.31
C TRP A 7 -5.93 9.40 7.82
N GLY A 8 -6.20 10.44 8.61
CA GLY A 8 -7.56 10.75 9.07
C GLY A 8 -8.49 11.18 7.93
N GLN A 9 -7.95 11.79 6.88
CA GLN A 9 -8.72 12.27 5.73
C GLN A 9 -8.84 11.25 4.61
N MET A 10 -7.78 10.48 4.35
CA MET A 10 -7.65 9.65 3.14
C MET A 10 -7.54 8.16 3.45
N GLY A 11 -7.25 7.80 4.70
CA GLY A 11 -6.92 6.44 5.08
C GLY A 11 -5.53 5.98 4.60
N LEU A 12 -5.21 4.74 4.98
CA LEU A 12 -3.92 4.10 4.76
C LEU A 12 -3.65 3.82 3.28
N PHE A 13 -4.56 3.09 2.62
CA PHE A 13 -4.36 2.63 1.25
C PHE A 13 -4.28 3.79 0.25
N GLU A 14 -5.10 4.84 0.40
CA GLU A 14 -5.02 6.01 -0.47
C GLU A 14 -3.70 6.77 -0.26
N THR A 15 -3.23 6.87 0.98
CA THR A 15 -1.93 7.50 1.28
C THR A 15 -0.77 6.75 0.60
N TYR A 16 -0.79 5.41 0.61
CA TYR A 16 0.25 4.60 -0.03
C TYR A 16 0.13 4.55 -1.55
N ARG A 17 -1.10 4.53 -2.07
CA ARG A 17 -1.38 4.65 -3.51
C ARG A 17 -0.72 5.90 -4.07
N ILE A 18 -0.95 7.06 -3.45
CA ILE A 18 -0.37 8.34 -3.90
C ILE A 18 1.15 8.37 -3.70
N ALA A 19 1.65 7.76 -2.62
CA ALA A 19 3.09 7.66 -2.40
C ALA A 19 3.80 6.82 -3.49
N GLY A 20 3.09 5.89 -4.12
CA GLY A 20 3.57 5.15 -5.29
C GLY A 20 3.66 5.97 -6.59
N GLY A 21 3.28 7.25 -6.59
CA GLY A 21 3.30 8.11 -7.77
C GLY A 21 2.32 7.63 -8.85
N GLU A 22 2.56 7.99 -10.12
CA GLU A 22 1.61 7.69 -11.21
C GLU A 22 1.29 6.19 -11.39
N ALA A 23 2.22 5.31 -11.01
CA ALA A 23 2.05 3.85 -11.07
C ALA A 23 1.31 3.27 -9.85
N GLY A 24 0.97 4.11 -8.86
CA GLY A 24 0.07 3.78 -7.76
C GLY A 24 0.57 2.70 -6.81
N MET A 25 -0.38 1.94 -6.27
CA MET A 25 -0.12 0.95 -5.21
C MET A 25 0.88 -0.13 -5.62
N LYS A 26 0.85 -0.61 -6.87
CA LYS A 26 1.81 -1.63 -7.34
C LYS A 26 3.25 -1.15 -7.25
N HIS A 27 3.50 0.09 -7.64
CA HIS A 27 4.84 0.67 -7.58
C HIS A 27 5.30 0.88 -6.13
N PHE A 28 4.40 1.31 -5.24
CA PHE A 28 4.68 1.41 -3.82
C PHE A 28 5.08 0.04 -3.22
N LEU A 29 4.30 -1.01 -3.50
CA LEU A 29 4.57 -2.36 -3.00
C LEU A 29 5.87 -2.95 -3.58
N ALA A 30 6.18 -2.69 -4.86
CA ALA A 30 7.45 -3.12 -5.45
C ALA A 30 8.66 -2.45 -4.77
N GLN A 31 8.54 -1.16 -4.42
CA GLN A 31 9.63 -0.42 -3.78
C GLN A 31 9.93 -0.90 -2.36
N PHE A 32 8.87 -1.18 -1.57
CA PHE A 32 9.01 -1.48 -0.14
C PHE A 32 8.78 -2.96 0.23
N GLY A 33 8.35 -3.80 -0.71
CA GLY A 33 8.18 -5.24 -0.53
C GLY A 33 9.40 -5.95 0.07
N PRO A 34 10.64 -5.66 -0.36
CA PRO A 34 11.84 -6.26 0.23
C PRO A 34 11.98 -6.00 1.73
N CYS A 35 11.45 -4.88 2.23
CA CYS A 35 11.52 -4.49 3.64
C CYS A 35 10.62 -5.36 4.55
N LEU A 36 9.69 -6.15 4.00
CA LEU A 36 8.84 -7.04 4.77
C LEU A 36 9.62 -8.20 5.43
N THR A 37 10.77 -8.54 4.88
CA THR A 37 11.66 -9.59 5.43
C THR A 37 12.62 -9.08 6.50
N TRP A 38 12.69 -7.76 6.68
CA TRP A 38 13.57 -7.15 7.66
C TRP A 38 13.04 -7.42 9.09
N PRO A 39 13.91 -7.59 10.09
CA PRO A 39 13.54 -8.05 11.43
C PRO A 39 12.93 -6.93 12.30
N TRP A 40 11.95 -6.20 11.77
CA TRP A 40 11.27 -5.08 12.45
C TRP A 40 10.30 -5.51 13.53
N THR A 41 9.73 -6.70 13.39
CA THR A 41 8.67 -7.23 14.25
C THR A 41 8.83 -8.73 14.48
N LYS A 42 8.10 -9.25 15.46
CA LYS A 42 7.95 -10.69 15.72
C LYS A 42 6.69 -11.29 15.07
N LEU A 43 5.83 -10.46 14.48
CA LEU A 43 4.61 -10.87 13.80
C LEU A 43 4.94 -11.34 12.37
N MET A 44 5.50 -12.55 12.25
CA MET A 44 5.97 -13.12 10.98
C MET A 44 5.02 -14.18 10.39
N ASP A 45 3.91 -14.48 11.07
CA ASP A 45 2.83 -15.28 10.51
C ASP A 45 1.98 -14.40 9.59
N VAL A 46 2.46 -14.24 8.35
CA VAL A 46 1.90 -13.34 7.34
C VAL A 46 1.82 -14.04 5.99
N PRO A 47 0.90 -13.65 5.10
CA PRO A 47 0.87 -14.15 3.73
C PRO A 47 2.18 -13.92 2.99
N GLU A 48 2.51 -14.81 2.06
CA GLU A 48 3.66 -14.64 1.18
C GLU A 48 3.48 -13.40 0.31
N PHE A 49 4.53 -12.60 0.20
CA PHE A 49 4.54 -11.45 -0.70
C PHE A 49 4.80 -11.92 -2.13
N ASN A 50 3.72 -12.13 -2.88
CA ASN A 50 3.74 -12.62 -4.26
C ASN A 50 2.87 -11.75 -5.20
N ASP A 51 2.93 -12.04 -6.50
CA ASP A 51 2.25 -11.26 -7.53
C ASP A 51 0.72 -11.27 -7.38
N GLU A 52 0.14 -12.40 -6.98
CA GLU A 52 -1.30 -12.53 -6.76
C GLU A 52 -1.78 -11.61 -5.62
N LEU A 53 -1.04 -11.56 -4.51
CA LEU A 53 -1.35 -10.68 -3.40
C LEU A 53 -1.17 -9.20 -3.78
N VAL A 54 -0.14 -8.88 -4.56
CA VAL A 54 0.07 -7.51 -5.07
C VAL A 54 -1.08 -7.07 -5.95
N ASP A 55 -1.52 -7.93 -6.88
CA ASP A 55 -2.64 -7.64 -7.77
C ASP A 55 -3.96 -7.49 -7.01
N LEU A 56 -4.19 -8.32 -6.00
CA LEU A 56 -5.36 -8.22 -5.13
C LEU A 56 -5.39 -6.87 -4.40
N ILE A 57 -4.30 -6.48 -3.74
CA ILE A 57 -4.23 -5.24 -2.96
C ILE A 57 -4.35 -4.02 -3.89
N ALA A 58 -3.64 -4.03 -5.02
CA ALA A 58 -3.69 -2.93 -5.97
C ALA A 58 -5.09 -2.76 -6.57
N GLY A 59 -5.75 -3.87 -6.96
CA GLY A 59 -7.11 -3.83 -7.47
C GLY A 59 -8.14 -3.34 -6.45
N GLN A 60 -8.00 -3.73 -5.18
CA GLN A 60 -8.85 -3.20 -4.10
C GLN A 60 -8.59 -1.70 -3.86
N SER A 61 -7.33 -1.27 -3.91
CA SER A 61 -6.98 0.16 -3.81
C SER A 61 -7.55 0.97 -4.96
N ASP A 62 -7.49 0.46 -6.19
CA ASP A 62 -8.11 1.08 -7.38
C ASP A 62 -9.63 1.19 -7.22
N ALA A 63 -10.30 0.11 -6.82
CA ALA A 63 -11.74 0.08 -6.62
C ALA A 63 -12.18 1.05 -5.50
N GLN A 64 -11.43 1.15 -4.41
CA GLN A 64 -11.69 2.08 -3.32
C GLN A 64 -11.53 3.53 -3.79
N SER A 65 -10.44 3.83 -4.50
CA SER A 65 -10.12 5.18 -4.95
C SER A 65 -11.03 5.65 -6.07
N GLY A 66 -11.55 4.73 -6.93
CA GLY A 66 -12.16 4.88 -8.28
C GLY A 66 -13.06 6.07 -8.62
N LYS A 67 -13.34 6.96 -7.67
CA LYS A 67 -13.82 8.33 -7.83
C LYS A 67 -12.69 9.35 -8.08
N TYR A 68 -11.44 9.01 -7.78
CA TYR A 68 -10.28 9.92 -7.80
C TYR A 68 -9.15 9.35 -8.66
N SER A 69 -8.58 10.22 -9.49
CA SER A 69 -7.38 9.95 -10.25
C SER A 69 -6.14 10.22 -9.38
N ILE A 70 -5.03 9.52 -9.65
CA ILE A 70 -3.73 9.81 -9.03
C ILE A 70 -3.11 11.09 -9.61
N ARG A 71 -3.51 11.45 -10.84
CA ARG A 71 -3.27 12.77 -11.46
C ARG A 71 -4.28 13.80 -10.98
#